data_AF-A0A965HDE7-F1
#
_entry.id   AF-A0A965HDE7-F1
#
_cell.length_a   1.000
_cell.length_b   1.000
_cell.length_c   1.000
_cell.angle_alpha   90.00
_cell.angle_beta   90.00
_cell.angle_gamma   90.00
#
_symmetry.space_group_name_H-M   'P 1'
#
loop_
_entity.id
_entity.type
_entity.pdbx_description
1 polymer ?
#
loop_
_entity_poly.entity_id
_entity_poly.type
_entity_poly.pdbx_seq_one_letter_code
_entity_poly.pdbx_strand_id
1 'polypeptide(L)'
;MQSPNRFGLGTLLAVAGISLGFGLGVGRLTTSGPFVGDGDKSRIQKSADLDGDESPATGKAGGESGLISTGSAFSEQKLQQASALMNPRLRERGMEEVLAHASLDEVKRALRWAESLPDGPIKKAALADILQRWAEMDGAGATNYATQLYEATGNAGPLREALQGWAQSDPNGALQKLQSLGLTDGLRADIRTDLVAQWTEQNPQGAAAYAASNRDTGSWMGLVSTVADQWSKEDPKM
;
A
#
# COMPACT_ATOMS: atom_id res chain seq x y z
N MET A 1 4.72 53.07 37.34
CA MET A 1 6.04 52.45 37.62
C MET A 1 6.59 51.91 36.32
N GLN A 2 7.59 52.60 35.76
CA GLN A 2 8.28 52.26 34.52
C GLN A 2 9.71 51.78 34.85
N SER A 3 10.24 50.97 33.92
CA SER A 3 11.66 50.60 33.66
C SER A 3 12.13 49.22 34.17
N PRO A 4 13.16 48.60 33.54
CA PRO A 4 13.19 48.21 32.12
C PRO A 4 13.87 46.84 31.87
N ASN A 5 13.85 46.43 30.59
CA ASN A 5 14.58 45.34 29.93
C ASN A 5 15.98 45.00 30.45
N ARG A 6 16.34 43.70 30.40
CA ARG A 6 17.70 43.26 30.07
C ARG A 6 17.70 42.17 29.00
N PHE A 7 18.47 42.49 27.96
CA PHE A 7 18.85 41.71 26.81
C PHE A 7 19.65 40.45 27.18
N GLY A 8 19.45 39.37 26.43
CA GLY A 8 20.39 38.26 26.27
C GLY A 8 20.56 37.96 24.79
N LEU A 9 21.72 38.36 24.24
CA LEU A 9 22.24 38.05 22.91
C LEU A 9 22.37 36.53 22.73
N GLY A 10 22.00 35.97 21.57
CA GLY A 10 22.97 35.52 20.54
C GLY A 10 23.20 34.00 20.64
N THR A 11 22.87 33.19 19.63
CA THR A 11 23.79 32.88 18.54
C THR A 11 23.02 32.26 17.36
N LEU A 12 23.11 32.91 16.21
CA LEU A 12 22.83 32.35 14.89
C LEU A 12 24.03 31.49 14.47
N LEU A 13 23.79 30.25 14.06
CA LEU A 13 24.73 29.51 13.22
C LEU A 13 24.00 29.08 11.95
N ALA A 14 24.14 29.92 10.93
CA ALA A 14 24.01 29.52 9.54
C ALA A 14 25.32 28.85 9.13
N VAL A 15 25.24 27.64 8.56
CA VAL A 15 26.31 27.09 7.73
C VAL A 15 25.71 26.73 6.38
N ALA A 16 26.25 27.39 5.36
CA ALA A 16 25.94 27.24 3.96
C ALA A 16 26.87 26.21 3.29
N GLY A 17 26.38 25.60 2.19
CA GLY A 17 27.16 24.92 1.15
C GLY A 17 27.68 23.53 1.54
N ILE A 18 27.57 22.49 0.72
CA ILE A 18 28.14 22.41 -0.63
C ILE A 18 27.25 21.50 -1.51
N SER A 19 26.80 22.03 -2.64
CA SER A 19 26.26 21.25 -3.75
C SER A 19 27.43 20.72 -4.59
N LEU A 20 27.51 19.41 -4.78
CA LEU A 20 28.34 18.82 -5.82
C LEU A 20 27.42 18.21 -6.87
N GLY A 21 27.25 18.94 -7.96
CA GLY A 21 26.77 18.40 -9.22
C GLY A 21 27.90 17.66 -9.93
N PHE A 22 27.60 16.47 -10.43
CA PHE A 22 28.39 15.83 -11.47
C PHE A 22 27.47 15.55 -12.65
N GLY A 23 27.53 16.47 -13.62
CA GLY A 23 27.09 16.23 -14.98
C GLY A 23 28.30 15.79 -15.80
N LEU A 24 28.19 14.63 -16.46
CA LEU A 24 29.02 14.27 -17.60
C LEU A 24 28.11 13.60 -18.64
N GLY A 25 27.48 14.45 -19.47
CA GLY A 25 26.97 14.06 -20.76
C GLY A 25 27.93 14.55 -21.84
N VAL A 26 28.66 13.65 -22.49
CA VAL A 26 29.30 13.87 -23.79
C VAL A 26 29.32 12.55 -24.55
N GLY A 27 28.51 12.44 -25.60
CA GLY A 27 28.54 11.35 -26.57
C GLY A 27 27.88 11.81 -27.86
N ARG A 28 28.69 12.07 -28.88
CA ARG A 28 28.38 12.89 -30.06
C ARG A 28 27.40 12.22 -31.04
N LEU A 29 26.53 13.05 -31.61
CA LEU A 29 25.88 12.81 -32.89
C LEU A 29 26.95 12.66 -33.98
N THR A 30 26.95 11.55 -34.71
CA THR A 30 27.44 11.54 -36.08
C THR A 30 26.31 11.02 -36.97
N THR A 31 25.82 11.95 -37.78
CA THR A 31 24.97 11.70 -38.94
C THR A 31 25.87 11.13 -40.04
N SER A 32 25.42 10.07 -40.70
CA SER A 32 25.87 9.68 -42.04
C SER A 32 24.78 8.81 -42.67
N GLY A 33 24.22 9.33 -43.76
CA GLY A 33 23.16 8.71 -44.55
C GLY A 33 23.64 7.55 -45.43
N PRO A 34 22.83 7.17 -46.44
CA PRO A 34 22.56 5.78 -46.76
C PRO A 34 23.49 5.21 -47.85
N PHE A 35 23.71 3.90 -47.83
CA PHE A 35 24.22 3.19 -48.99
C PHE A 35 23.17 2.20 -49.52
N VAL A 36 22.81 2.44 -50.77
CA VAL A 36 21.95 1.66 -51.65
C VAL A 36 22.84 0.78 -52.54
N GLY A 37 22.40 -0.46 -52.75
CA GLY A 37 22.81 -1.37 -53.84
C GLY A 37 22.06 -2.69 -53.58
N ASP A 38 20.97 -3.04 -54.26
CA ASP A 38 20.86 -3.39 -55.69
C ASP A 38 22.06 -4.25 -56.12
N GLY A 39 21.95 -5.50 -56.53
CA GLY A 39 20.86 -6.40 -56.84
C GLY A 39 21.51 -7.57 -57.57
N ASP A 40 21.02 -8.81 -57.44
CA ASP A 40 21.05 -9.73 -58.59
C ASP A 40 20.05 -10.86 -58.42
N LYS A 41 19.50 -11.24 -59.57
CA LYS A 41 18.34 -12.07 -59.79
C LYS A 41 18.76 -13.50 -60.15
N SER A 42 17.80 -14.39 -59.94
CA SER A 42 17.48 -15.53 -60.80
C SER A 42 18.39 -16.77 -60.74
N ARG A 43 17.79 -17.86 -60.23
CA ARG A 43 17.65 -19.08 -61.04
C ARG A 43 16.41 -19.88 -60.65
N ILE A 44 15.43 -19.91 -61.54
CA ILE A 44 14.33 -20.87 -61.60
C ILE A 44 14.76 -22.03 -62.50
N GLN A 45 14.46 -23.28 -62.12
CA GLN A 45 14.08 -24.47 -62.93
C GLN A 45 14.27 -25.71 -62.03
N LYS A 46 13.50 -26.81 -62.02
CA LYS A 46 12.25 -27.24 -62.66
C LYS A 46 12.02 -28.73 -62.28
N SER A 47 10.80 -29.03 -61.84
CA SER A 47 9.94 -30.24 -61.91
C SER A 47 10.47 -31.70 -62.00
N ALA A 48 9.61 -32.58 -61.44
CA ALA A 48 9.28 -33.99 -61.75
C ALA A 48 10.14 -35.08 -61.07
N ASP A 49 9.64 -36.21 -60.56
CA ASP A 49 8.31 -36.82 -60.34
C ASP A 49 8.53 -38.08 -59.44
N LEU A 50 7.44 -38.71 -58.98
CA LEU A 50 7.23 -40.14 -58.65
C LEU A 50 7.06 -40.59 -57.17
N ASP A 51 5.77 -40.81 -56.86
CA ASP A 51 5.12 -42.00 -56.25
C ASP A 51 5.46 -42.52 -54.83
N GLY A 52 4.38 -42.58 -54.03
CA GLY A 52 3.97 -43.76 -53.24
C GLY A 52 4.41 -43.83 -51.78
N ASP A 53 3.51 -43.57 -50.82
CA ASP A 53 2.88 -44.59 -49.95
C ASP A 53 2.08 -43.96 -48.78
N GLU A 54 1.19 -44.75 -48.20
CA GLU A 54 0.00 -44.50 -47.36
C GLU A 54 0.17 -43.91 -45.92
N SER A 55 -0.74 -42.98 -45.56
CA SER A 55 -1.56 -42.89 -44.31
C SER A 55 -0.90 -42.60 -42.91
N PRO A 56 -1.66 -42.28 -41.82
CA PRO A 56 -1.97 -40.89 -41.41
C PRO A 56 -1.70 -40.58 -39.91
N ALA A 57 -1.65 -39.31 -39.48
CA ALA A 57 -2.07 -38.90 -38.12
C ALA A 57 -2.05 -37.38 -37.87
N THR A 58 -3.25 -36.88 -37.51
CA THR A 58 -3.53 -35.84 -36.50
C THR A 58 -3.04 -34.40 -36.69
N GLY A 59 -4.02 -33.50 -36.82
CA GLY A 59 -3.82 -32.06 -36.62
C GLY A 59 -3.79 -31.63 -35.15
N LYS A 60 -3.28 -30.42 -34.93
CA LYS A 60 -3.61 -29.47 -33.86
C LYS A 60 -3.03 -28.12 -34.29
N ALA A 61 -3.86 -27.09 -34.51
CA ALA A 61 -4.20 -26.05 -33.53
C ALA A 61 -2.92 -25.43 -32.92
N GLY A 62 -2.57 -24.15 -33.14
CA GLY A 62 -3.45 -22.98 -33.09
C GLY A 62 -3.49 -22.46 -31.65
N GLY A 63 -2.71 -21.41 -31.37
CA GLY A 63 -2.89 -20.52 -30.22
C GLY A 63 -2.03 -20.82 -28.99
N GLU A 64 -0.86 -20.20 -28.91
CA GLU A 64 -0.17 -19.93 -27.64
C GLU A 64 -0.05 -18.41 -27.42
N SER A 65 -1.19 -17.79 -27.13
CA SER A 65 -1.27 -16.47 -26.50
C SER A 65 -2.33 -16.57 -25.40
N GLY A 66 -1.91 -17.08 -24.24
CA GLY A 66 -2.83 -17.34 -23.13
C GLY A 66 -2.09 -17.84 -21.90
N LEU A 67 -1.02 -17.16 -21.49
CA LEU A 67 -0.39 -17.40 -20.20
C LEU A 67 -0.79 -16.27 -19.25
N ILE A 68 -1.19 -16.66 -18.03
CA ILE A 68 -1.46 -15.89 -16.80
C ILE A 68 -2.75 -15.03 -16.69
N SER A 69 -3.91 -15.70 -16.62
CA SER A 69 -5.11 -15.17 -15.92
C SER A 69 -5.76 -16.22 -15.00
N THR A 70 -4.95 -17.10 -14.40
CA THR A 70 -5.43 -18.12 -13.45
C THR A 70 -5.33 -17.67 -11.99
N GLY A 71 -4.37 -16.81 -11.65
CA GLY A 71 -4.24 -16.28 -10.28
C GLY A 71 -5.36 -15.30 -9.88
N SER A 72 -5.84 -14.49 -10.83
CA SER A 72 -6.87 -13.48 -10.59
C SER A 72 -8.21 -14.08 -10.15
N ALA A 73 -8.73 -15.04 -10.90
CA ALA A 73 -9.99 -15.72 -10.57
C ALA A 73 -9.90 -16.51 -9.25
N PHE A 74 -8.72 -17.07 -8.94
CA PHE A 74 -8.52 -17.86 -7.74
C PHE A 74 -8.64 -17.03 -6.46
N SER A 75 -8.09 -15.81 -6.42
CA SER A 75 -8.17 -14.91 -5.27
C SER A 75 -9.61 -14.47 -4.96
N GLU A 76 -10.36 -14.03 -5.97
CA GLU A 76 -11.76 -13.63 -5.82
C GLU A 76 -12.66 -14.81 -5.43
N GLN A 77 -12.47 -15.98 -6.05
CA GLN A 77 -13.22 -17.18 -5.71
C GLN A 77 -12.97 -17.63 -4.26
N LYS A 78 -11.73 -17.54 -3.78
CA LYS A 78 -11.40 -17.84 -2.39
C LYS A 78 -12.03 -16.85 -1.42
N LEU A 79 -12.00 -15.56 -1.73
CA LEU A 79 -12.67 -14.54 -0.91
C LEU A 79 -14.17 -14.77 -0.86
N GLN A 80 -14.78 -15.12 -1.99
CA GLN A 80 -16.20 -15.47 -2.04
C GLN A 80 -16.50 -16.72 -1.19
N GLN A 81 -15.66 -17.75 -1.29
CA GLN A 81 -15.80 -18.96 -0.47
C GLN A 81 -15.64 -18.67 1.03
N ALA A 82 -14.64 -17.89 1.41
CA ALA A 82 -14.44 -17.46 2.79
C ALA A 82 -15.65 -16.65 3.29
N SER A 83 -16.14 -15.70 2.49
CA SER A 83 -17.29 -14.84 2.82
C SER A 83 -18.59 -15.63 3.06
N ALA A 84 -18.74 -16.79 2.42
CA ALA A 84 -19.91 -17.66 2.55
C ALA A 84 -19.96 -18.46 3.86
N LEU A 85 -18.88 -18.45 4.65
CA LEU A 85 -18.85 -19.14 5.95
C LEU A 85 -19.88 -18.54 6.91
N MET A 86 -20.68 -19.41 7.53
CA MET A 86 -21.79 -19.03 8.41
C MET A 86 -21.28 -18.44 9.74
N ASN A 87 -20.15 -18.95 10.25
CA ASN A 87 -19.53 -18.43 11.46
C ASN A 87 -18.72 -17.15 11.13
N PRO A 88 -19.05 -15.99 11.72
CA PRO A 88 -18.36 -14.73 11.42
C PRO A 88 -16.85 -14.79 11.64
N ARG A 89 -16.39 -15.42 12.73
CA ARG A 89 -14.96 -15.54 13.04
C ARG A 89 -14.19 -16.47 12.11
N LEU A 90 -14.88 -17.42 11.48
CA LEU A 90 -14.26 -18.27 10.45
C LEU A 90 -14.22 -17.55 9.11
N ARG A 91 -15.25 -16.75 8.82
CA ARG A 91 -15.32 -15.89 7.64
C ARG A 91 -14.15 -14.91 7.62
N GLU A 92 -13.97 -14.14 8.69
CA GLU A 92 -12.90 -13.16 8.87
C GLU A 92 -11.53 -13.83 8.70
N ARG A 93 -11.22 -14.87 9.49
CA ARG A 93 -9.96 -15.61 9.36
C ARG A 93 -9.70 -16.16 7.96
N GLY A 94 -10.73 -16.66 7.29
CA GLY A 94 -10.61 -17.15 5.92
C GLY A 94 -10.31 -16.04 4.91
N MET A 95 -10.89 -14.85 5.10
CA MET A 95 -10.60 -13.68 4.26
C MET A 95 -9.18 -13.16 4.52
N GLU A 96 -8.81 -13.02 5.80
CA GLU A 96 -7.44 -12.66 6.24
C GLU A 96 -6.39 -13.60 5.64
N GLU A 97 -6.59 -14.93 5.70
CA GLU A 97 -5.65 -15.91 5.16
C GLU A 97 -5.41 -15.73 3.66
N VAL A 98 -6.49 -15.45 2.92
CA VAL A 98 -6.41 -15.19 1.47
C VAL A 98 -5.67 -13.89 1.20
N LEU A 99 -5.97 -12.83 1.96
CA LEU A 99 -5.39 -11.50 1.79
C LEU A 99 -3.93 -11.43 2.24
N ALA A 100 -3.54 -12.20 3.25
CA ALA A 100 -2.17 -12.27 3.76
C ALA A 100 -1.14 -12.68 2.69
N HIS A 101 -1.58 -13.40 1.65
CA HIS A 101 -0.74 -13.83 0.54
C HIS A 101 -1.03 -13.09 -0.77
N ALA A 102 -1.96 -12.13 -0.75
CA ALA A 102 -2.34 -11.37 -1.92
C ALA A 102 -1.28 -10.32 -2.29
N SER A 103 -1.00 -10.20 -3.58
CA SER A 103 -0.28 -9.09 -4.19
C SER A 103 -1.11 -7.80 -4.16
N LEU A 104 -0.47 -6.64 -4.34
CA LEU A 104 -1.16 -5.35 -4.37
C LEU A 104 -2.25 -5.29 -5.45
N ASP A 105 -2.00 -5.92 -6.61
CA ASP A 105 -2.98 -6.02 -7.66
C ASP A 105 -4.18 -6.89 -7.23
N GLU A 106 -3.95 -8.02 -6.57
CA GLU A 106 -5.01 -8.87 -6.02
C GLU A 106 -5.84 -8.16 -4.96
N VAL A 107 -5.21 -7.38 -4.08
CA VAL A 107 -5.91 -6.56 -3.08
C VAL A 107 -6.82 -5.53 -3.77
N LYS A 108 -6.36 -4.86 -4.82
CA LYS A 108 -7.19 -3.94 -5.61
C LYS A 108 -8.33 -4.63 -6.35
N ARG A 109 -8.19 -5.92 -6.71
CA ARG A 109 -9.30 -6.72 -7.26
C ARG A 109 -10.30 -7.10 -6.18
N ALA A 110 -9.81 -7.58 -5.04
CA ALA A 110 -10.62 -7.87 -3.87
C ALA A 110 -11.47 -6.66 -3.47
N LEU A 111 -10.90 -5.45 -3.53
CA LEU A 111 -11.64 -4.21 -3.27
C LEU A 111 -12.86 -4.05 -4.19
N ARG A 112 -12.69 -4.26 -5.50
CA ARG A 112 -13.82 -4.17 -6.47
C ARG A 112 -14.86 -5.26 -6.22
N TRP A 113 -14.44 -6.46 -5.86
CA TRP A 113 -15.35 -7.51 -5.43
C TRP A 113 -16.16 -7.07 -4.19
N ALA A 114 -15.49 -6.53 -3.16
CA ALA A 114 -16.15 -6.06 -1.95
C ALA A 114 -17.12 -4.89 -2.23
N GLU A 115 -16.76 -3.96 -3.12
CA GLU A 115 -17.63 -2.86 -3.56
C GLU A 115 -18.92 -3.37 -4.23
N SER A 116 -18.84 -4.49 -4.95
CA SER A 116 -19.99 -5.12 -5.62
C SER A 116 -20.95 -5.84 -4.67
N LEU A 117 -20.54 -6.09 -3.43
CA LEU A 117 -21.39 -6.73 -2.43
C LEU A 117 -22.55 -5.79 -2.04
N PRO A 118 -23.74 -6.35 -1.74
CA PRO A 118 -24.82 -5.58 -1.12
C PRO A 118 -24.36 -4.97 0.20
N ASP A 119 -24.89 -3.79 0.53
CA ASP A 119 -24.60 -3.17 1.82
C ASP A 119 -25.04 -4.09 2.97
N GLY A 120 -24.13 -4.31 3.90
CA GLY A 120 -24.36 -5.24 4.99
C GLY A 120 -23.08 -5.66 5.71
N PRO A 121 -23.18 -6.58 6.68
CA PRO A 121 -22.05 -7.01 7.50
C PRO A 121 -20.90 -7.61 6.68
N ILE A 122 -21.21 -8.36 5.62
CA ILE A 122 -20.19 -9.02 4.79
C ILE A 122 -19.35 -7.97 4.04
N LYS A 123 -20.00 -7.00 3.40
CA LYS A 123 -19.30 -5.89 2.72
C LYS A 123 -18.41 -5.10 3.69
N LYS A 124 -18.92 -4.81 4.89
CA LYS A 124 -18.15 -4.09 5.92
C LYS A 124 -16.91 -4.87 6.35
N ALA A 125 -17.05 -6.16 6.66
CA ALA A 125 -15.93 -7.01 7.03
C ALA A 125 -14.90 -7.13 5.89
N ALA A 126 -15.36 -7.40 4.67
CA ALA A 126 -14.47 -7.48 3.52
C ALA A 126 -13.69 -6.17 3.29
N LEU A 127 -14.37 -5.01 3.32
CA LEU A 127 -13.70 -3.72 3.16
C LEU A 127 -12.67 -3.45 4.26
N ALA A 128 -12.94 -3.86 5.51
CA ALA A 128 -12.00 -3.71 6.61
C ALA A 128 -10.71 -4.51 6.36
N ASP A 129 -10.84 -5.82 6.15
CA ASP A 129 -9.69 -6.71 5.93
C ASP A 129 -8.88 -6.29 4.70
N ILE A 130 -9.56 -5.91 3.62
CA ILE A 130 -8.93 -5.47 2.37
C ILE A 130 -8.18 -4.16 2.57
N LEU A 131 -8.76 -3.18 3.28
CA LEU A 131 -8.12 -1.89 3.49
C LEU A 131 -6.94 -1.99 4.44
N GLN A 132 -7.05 -2.79 5.50
CA GLN A 132 -5.93 -3.09 6.38
C GLN A 132 -4.78 -3.70 5.56
N ARG A 133 -5.07 -4.76 4.78
CA ARG A 133 -4.05 -5.42 3.96
C ARG A 133 -3.45 -4.50 2.90
N TRP A 134 -4.29 -3.71 2.23
CA TRP A 134 -3.81 -2.75 1.24
C TRP A 134 -2.86 -1.75 1.91
N ALA A 135 -3.21 -1.23 3.07
CA ALA A 135 -2.43 -0.21 3.73
C ALA A 135 -1.09 -0.72 4.28
N GLU A 136 -1.00 -1.99 4.67
CA GLU A 136 0.28 -2.64 5.00
C GLU A 136 1.26 -2.58 3.81
N MET A 137 0.74 -2.66 2.58
CA MET A 137 1.54 -2.68 1.33
C MET A 137 1.73 -1.29 0.70
N ASP A 138 0.70 -0.44 0.77
CA ASP A 138 0.61 0.89 0.16
C ASP A 138 -0.32 1.76 1.01
N GLY A 139 0.20 2.20 2.16
CA GLY A 139 -0.53 2.99 3.14
C GLY A 139 -1.10 4.30 2.57
N ALA A 140 -0.35 4.97 1.70
CA ALA A 140 -0.79 6.21 1.05
C ALA A 140 -1.98 5.96 0.13
N GLY A 141 -1.92 4.94 -0.72
CA GLY A 141 -3.02 4.57 -1.63
C GLY A 141 -4.28 4.18 -0.87
N ALA A 142 -4.16 3.27 0.10
CA ALA A 142 -5.28 2.77 0.90
C ALA A 142 -5.96 3.90 1.70
N THR A 143 -5.16 4.75 2.35
CA THR A 143 -5.70 5.85 3.16
C THR A 143 -6.34 6.93 2.29
N ASN A 144 -5.82 7.18 1.10
CA ASN A 144 -6.44 8.12 0.16
C ASN A 144 -7.82 7.62 -0.30
N TYR A 145 -7.94 6.33 -0.62
CA TYR A 145 -9.24 5.74 -0.93
C TYR A 145 -10.19 5.81 0.27
N ALA A 146 -9.73 5.42 1.46
CA ALA A 146 -10.56 5.44 2.66
C ALA A 146 -10.99 6.85 3.08
N THR A 147 -10.17 7.87 2.77
CA THR A 147 -10.52 9.28 2.96
C THR A 147 -11.68 9.69 2.05
N GLN A 148 -11.65 9.30 0.77
CA GLN A 148 -12.75 9.58 -0.16
C GLN A 148 -14.04 8.89 0.30
N LEU A 149 -13.95 7.67 0.81
CA LEU A 149 -15.11 6.95 1.35
C LEU A 149 -15.66 7.64 2.61
N TYR A 150 -14.79 8.13 3.49
CA TYR A 150 -15.18 8.94 4.65
C TYR A 150 -15.88 10.24 4.23
N GLU A 151 -15.35 10.98 3.26
CA GLU A 151 -15.96 12.21 2.74
C GLU A 151 -17.35 11.94 2.13
N ALA A 152 -17.51 10.81 1.44
CA ALA A 152 -18.78 10.45 0.81
C ALA A 152 -19.84 9.95 1.80
N THR A 153 -19.44 9.31 2.90
CA THR A 153 -20.37 8.56 3.78
C THR A 153 -20.41 9.04 5.22
N GLY A 154 -19.42 9.83 5.65
CA GLY A 154 -19.15 10.15 7.06
C GLY A 154 -18.65 8.97 7.90
N ASN A 155 -18.52 7.77 7.32
CA ASN A 155 -18.11 6.58 8.05
C ASN A 155 -16.58 6.52 8.17
N ALA A 156 -16.05 6.73 9.38
CA ALA A 156 -14.62 6.68 9.64
C ALA A 156 -14.06 5.26 9.78
N GLY A 157 -14.90 4.21 9.82
CA GLY A 157 -14.44 2.82 9.97
C GLY A 157 -13.35 2.43 8.95
N PRO A 158 -13.62 2.48 7.64
CA PRO A 158 -12.63 2.20 6.60
C PRO A 158 -11.33 3.00 6.72
N LEU A 159 -11.44 4.27 7.16
CA LEU A 159 -10.29 5.13 7.39
C LEU A 159 -9.44 4.67 8.57
N ARG A 160 -10.06 4.18 9.65
CA ARG A 160 -9.35 3.57 10.78
C ARG A 160 -8.57 2.33 10.33
N GLU A 161 -9.21 1.43 9.60
CA GLU A 161 -8.59 0.18 9.13
C GLU A 161 -7.38 0.46 8.24
N ALA A 162 -7.50 1.42 7.31
CA ALA A 162 -6.39 1.82 6.46
C ALA A 162 -5.23 2.45 7.27
N LEU A 163 -5.53 3.33 8.23
CA LEU A 163 -4.49 3.93 9.06
C LEU A 163 -3.80 2.91 9.97
N GLN A 164 -4.54 1.94 10.51
CA GLN A 164 -4.01 0.85 11.32
C GLN A 164 -3.13 -0.10 10.50
N GLY A 165 -3.54 -0.44 9.28
CA GLY A 165 -2.73 -1.23 8.35
C GLY A 165 -1.44 -0.51 7.96
N TRP A 166 -1.50 0.80 7.68
CA TRP A 166 -0.29 1.58 7.40
C TRP A 166 0.63 1.65 8.64
N ALA A 167 0.06 1.83 9.83
CA ALA A 167 0.86 1.91 11.05
C ALA A 167 1.63 0.63 11.40
N GLN A 168 1.24 -0.53 10.85
CA GLN A 168 2.02 -1.77 10.98
C GLN A 168 3.39 -1.69 10.28
N SER A 169 3.48 -0.97 9.16
CA SER A 169 4.72 -0.85 8.37
C SER A 169 5.42 0.50 8.56
N ASP A 170 4.66 1.58 8.77
CA ASP A 170 5.15 2.94 8.98
C ASP A 170 4.22 3.73 9.92
N PRO A 171 4.38 3.58 11.25
CA PRO A 171 3.55 4.28 12.23
C PRO A 171 3.71 5.80 12.15
N ASN A 172 4.90 6.30 11.81
CA ASN A 172 5.13 7.74 11.67
C ASN A 172 4.36 8.30 10.46
N GLY A 173 4.43 7.64 9.31
CA GLY A 173 3.67 8.02 8.11
C GLY A 173 2.17 8.01 8.34
N ALA A 174 1.65 6.97 9.01
CA ALA A 174 0.24 6.88 9.38
C ALA A 174 -0.21 8.04 10.31
N LEU A 175 0.58 8.35 11.34
CA LEU A 175 0.30 9.44 12.29
C LEU A 175 0.39 10.82 11.61
N GLN A 176 1.37 11.02 10.72
CA GLN A 176 1.49 12.24 9.94
C GLN A 176 0.29 12.40 8.99
N LYS A 177 -0.10 11.33 8.30
CA LYS A 177 -1.29 11.34 7.45
C LYS A 177 -2.52 11.70 8.26
N LEU A 178 -2.77 11.04 9.39
CA LEU A 178 -3.89 11.32 10.29
C LEU A 178 -3.97 12.80 10.68
N GLN A 179 -2.82 13.42 10.97
CA GLN A 179 -2.76 14.85 11.32
C GLN A 179 -3.18 15.77 10.18
N SER A 180 -2.92 15.38 8.93
CA SER A 180 -3.29 16.14 7.73
C SER A 180 -4.77 16.01 7.32
N LEU A 181 -5.50 15.05 7.90
CA LEU A 181 -6.89 14.80 7.57
C LEU A 181 -7.82 15.84 8.22
N GLY A 182 -8.85 16.25 7.48
CA GLY A 182 -9.91 17.16 7.90
C GLY A 182 -10.92 16.54 8.89
N LEU A 183 -10.45 15.78 9.87
CA LEU A 183 -11.27 15.15 10.91
C LEU A 183 -11.59 16.13 12.04
N THR A 184 -12.65 15.84 12.80
CA THR A 184 -12.88 16.50 14.09
C THR A 184 -11.74 16.17 15.06
N ASP A 185 -11.46 17.07 16.00
CA ASP A 185 -10.37 16.86 16.96
C ASP A 185 -10.55 15.60 17.81
N GLY A 186 -11.79 15.30 18.21
CA GLY A 186 -12.12 14.08 18.95
C GLY A 186 -11.83 12.82 18.14
N LEU A 187 -12.34 12.72 16.92
CA LEU A 187 -12.09 11.56 16.05
C LEU A 187 -10.60 11.39 15.76
N ARG A 188 -9.87 12.49 15.52
CA ARG A 188 -8.42 12.44 15.30
C ARG A 188 -7.68 11.93 16.54
N ALA A 189 -8.07 12.39 17.73
CA ALA A 189 -7.46 11.98 18.99
C ALA A 189 -7.72 10.49 19.29
N ASP A 190 -8.93 10.00 19.03
CA ASP A 190 -9.29 8.59 19.20
C ASP A 190 -8.42 7.70 18.31
N ILE A 191 -8.39 7.97 17.01
CA ILE A 191 -7.58 7.18 16.06
C ILE A 191 -6.10 7.24 16.43
N ARG A 192 -5.59 8.42 16.83
CA ARG A 192 -4.19 8.56 17.24
C ARG A 192 -3.87 7.66 18.43
N THR A 193 -4.79 7.57 19.39
CA THR A 193 -4.63 6.72 20.58
C THR A 193 -4.54 5.26 20.16
N ASP A 194 -5.41 4.80 19.25
CA ASP A 194 -5.39 3.44 18.72
C ASP A 194 -4.06 3.11 18.02
N LEU A 195 -3.58 4.01 17.14
CA LEU A 195 -2.32 3.82 16.42
C LEU A 195 -1.11 3.81 17.36
N VAL A 196 -1.10 4.67 18.38
CA VAL A 196 -0.01 4.72 19.37
C VAL A 196 -0.04 3.49 20.28
N ALA A 197 -1.22 2.99 20.67
CA ALA A 197 -1.33 1.74 21.41
C ALA A 197 -0.74 0.57 20.61
N GLN A 198 -1.15 0.42 19.35
CA GLN A 198 -0.61 -0.59 18.44
C GLN A 198 0.90 -0.44 18.22
N TRP A 199 1.38 0.78 18.02
CA TRP A 199 2.82 1.02 17.88
C TRP A 199 3.58 0.68 19.17
N THR A 200 2.98 0.92 20.33
CA THR A 200 3.59 0.56 21.61
C THR A 200 3.79 -0.96 21.70
N GLU A 201 2.81 -1.76 21.29
CA GLU A 201 2.95 -3.23 21.27
C GLU A 201 4.09 -3.73 20.37
N GLN A 202 4.43 -3.00 19.30
CA GLN A 202 5.47 -3.42 18.35
C GLN A 202 6.85 -2.83 18.66
N ASN A 203 6.89 -1.57 19.07
CA ASN A 203 8.10 -0.82 19.34
C ASN A 203 7.79 0.32 20.32
N PRO A 204 7.80 0.01 21.62
CA PRO A 204 7.34 0.95 22.60
C PRO A 204 8.35 2.08 22.85
N GLN A 205 9.64 1.88 22.59
CA GLN A 205 10.63 2.97 22.60
C GLN A 205 10.32 4.01 21.53
N GLY A 206 9.93 3.57 20.33
CA GLY A 206 9.48 4.44 19.25
C GLY A 206 8.23 5.22 19.63
N ALA A 207 7.21 4.54 20.15
CA ALA A 207 5.96 5.17 20.59
C ALA A 207 6.20 6.21 21.71
N ALA A 208 7.09 5.92 22.66
CA ALA A 208 7.46 6.86 23.71
C ALA A 208 8.22 8.08 23.19
N ALA A 209 9.14 7.89 22.23
CA ALA A 209 9.83 9.00 21.58
C ALA A 209 8.85 9.92 20.85
N TYR A 210 7.85 9.34 20.19
CA TYR A 210 6.75 10.09 19.58
C TYR A 210 5.93 10.86 20.64
N ALA A 211 5.49 10.20 21.71
CA ALA A 211 4.73 10.85 22.78
C ALA A 211 5.53 11.98 23.46
N ALA A 212 6.84 11.81 23.64
CA ALA A 212 7.72 12.82 24.22
C ALA A 212 7.89 14.05 23.31
N SER A 213 7.81 13.86 21.99
CA SER A 213 8.03 14.91 20.98
C SER A 213 6.76 15.67 20.58
N ASN A 214 5.57 15.13 20.88
CA ASN A 214 4.27 15.69 20.48
C ASN A 214 3.45 16.19 21.69
N ARG A 215 4.09 16.98 22.57
CA ARG A 215 3.51 17.47 23.83
C ARG A 215 2.45 18.55 23.68
N ASP A 216 2.46 19.22 22.53
CA ASP A 216 1.54 20.27 22.15
C ASP A 216 0.15 19.74 21.76
N THR A 217 0.02 18.42 21.57
CA THR A 217 -1.28 17.82 21.28
C THR A 217 -2.20 17.92 22.50
N GLY A 218 -3.45 18.37 22.29
CA GLY A 218 -4.45 18.46 23.37
C GLY A 218 -4.79 17.11 24.04
N SER A 219 -4.36 15.99 23.45
CA SER A 219 -4.50 14.64 23.97
C SER A 219 -3.19 14.04 24.53
N TRP A 220 -2.14 14.84 24.70
CA TRP A 220 -0.81 14.37 25.11
C TRP A 220 -0.81 13.51 26.37
N MET A 221 -1.54 13.93 27.42
CA MET A 221 -1.62 13.17 28.67
C MET A 221 -2.19 11.76 28.43
N GLY A 222 -3.20 11.66 27.55
CA GLY A 222 -3.77 10.38 27.13
C GLY A 222 -2.75 9.51 26.40
N LEU A 223 -1.98 10.09 25.48
CA LEU A 223 -0.92 9.37 24.76
C LEU A 223 0.16 8.81 25.70
N VAL A 224 0.62 9.62 26.67
CA VAL A 224 1.60 9.18 27.66
C VAL A 224 1.03 8.08 28.54
N SER A 225 -0.22 8.22 28.99
CA SER A 225 -0.90 7.17 29.75
C SER A 225 -1.01 5.87 28.93
N THR A 226 -1.41 5.93 27.66
CA THR A 226 -1.48 4.75 26.79
C THR A 226 -0.13 4.06 26.67
N VAL A 227 0.94 4.82 26.42
CA VAL A 227 2.29 4.24 26.32
C VAL A 227 2.70 3.62 27.66
N ALA A 228 2.52 4.34 28.78
CA ALA A 228 2.90 3.85 30.10
C ALA A 228 2.10 2.61 30.54
N ASP A 229 0.79 2.61 30.32
CA ASP A 229 -0.11 1.49 30.66
C ASP A 229 0.23 0.25 29.84
N GLN A 230 0.57 0.42 28.56
CA GLN A 230 0.92 -0.71 27.70
C GLN A 230 2.30 -1.26 28.04
N TRP A 231 3.28 -0.38 28.29
CA TRP A 231 4.62 -0.80 28.70
C TRP A 231 4.64 -1.53 30.04
N SER A 232 3.85 -1.07 31.01
CA SER A 232 3.72 -1.71 32.33
C SER A 232 3.23 -3.16 32.24
N LYS A 233 2.41 -3.48 31.22
CA LYS A 233 1.94 -4.86 30.98
C LYS A 233 3.01 -5.75 30.37
N GLU A 234 3.94 -5.18 29.61
CA GLU A 234 5.02 -5.92 28.94
C GLU A 234 6.27 -6.08 29.83
N ASP A 235 6.59 -5.08 30.66
CA ASP A 235 7.66 -5.13 31.66
C ASP A 235 7.15 -4.81 33.08
N PRO A 236 6.57 -5.81 33.79
CA PRO A 236 5.94 -5.60 35.09
C PRO A 236 6.92 -5.36 36.26
N LYS A 237 8.22 -5.13 36.02
CA LYS A 237 9.27 -5.01 37.07
C LYS A 237 9.88 -3.62 37.24
N MET A 238 9.22 -2.57 36.80
CA MET A 238 9.64 -1.17 37.05
C MET A 238 9.24 -0.69 38.46
#